data_AF-A0A9W6YK64-F1
#
_entry.id   AF-A0A9W6YK64-F1
#
_cell.length_a   1.000
_cell.length_b   1.000
_cell.length_c   1.000
_cell.angle_alpha   90.00
_cell.angle_beta   90.00
_cell.angle_gamma   90.00
#
_symmetry.space_group_name_H-M   'P 1'
#
loop_
_entity.id
_entity.type
_entity.pdbx_description
1 polymer ?
#
loop_
_entity_poly.entity_id
_entity_poly.type
_entity_poly.pdbx_seq_one_letter_code
_entity_poly.pdbx_strand_id
1 'polypeptide(L)'
;MPEFSLAPCPLQIVLLPLVVGYYKVYGSTEDRYAGYADVVGVLGRHSVIPLPRLVYISALLSLLYLVSDFFWYAALGDVSVTAAVAISNSSPLFVYCLSVCFLNEHLNFMKIFGVFTAFIGVTLVVMFQDGSGFGTIEAGTIIAGISVVISSALYAGYQVALQLAVGEDITDTSTLLTMAGLCGVFTFPVWLVGTVLLAESPFSWLHESLAFPGTAEGVFLLVISGALTVVFCAFLPLAICWTSPLITSVGCMLTIPLSGLMDTFMRHTVFSWECIVGSVLVMAGFAILECSTKKSTPSRQEESPNASAWA
;
A
#
# COMPACT_ATOMS: atom_id res chain seq x y z
N MET A 1 0.68 -0.84 23.36
CA MET A 1 -0.62 -0.48 22.75
C MET A 1 -0.32 0.22 21.44
N PRO A 2 -0.91 -0.20 20.31
CA PRO A 2 -0.61 0.39 19.01
C PRO A 2 -1.12 1.83 18.96
N GLU A 3 -0.24 2.76 18.60
CA GLU A 3 -0.53 4.20 18.52
C GLU A 3 -1.28 4.54 17.20
N PHE A 4 -2.50 4.02 17.04
CA PHE A 4 -3.31 4.25 15.83
C PHE A 4 -3.65 5.74 15.66
N SER A 5 -3.76 6.50 16.76
CA SER A 5 -4.03 7.95 16.74
C SER A 5 -2.90 8.79 16.15
N LEU A 6 -1.70 8.25 15.97
CA LEU A 6 -0.54 8.95 15.40
C LEU A 6 -0.16 8.46 14.00
N ALA A 7 -0.97 7.56 13.42
CA ALA A 7 -0.70 7.02 12.09
C ALA A 7 -0.77 8.13 11.02
N PRO A 8 0.23 8.26 10.13
CA PRO A 8 0.28 9.27 9.08
C PRO A 8 -0.75 9.04 7.93
N CYS A 9 -1.64 8.05 8.07
CA CYS A 9 -2.63 7.61 7.09
C CYS A 9 -3.44 8.72 6.40
N PRO A 10 -3.95 9.77 7.07
CA PRO A 10 -4.80 10.74 6.40
C PRO A 10 -4.02 11.85 5.66
N LEU A 11 -2.68 11.85 5.70
CA LEU A 11 -1.87 12.91 5.08
C LEU A 11 -1.91 12.91 3.54
N GLN A 12 -2.43 11.84 2.93
CA GLN A 12 -2.72 11.78 1.49
C GLN A 12 -3.67 12.89 1.03
N ILE A 13 -4.47 13.46 1.95
CA ILE A 13 -5.35 14.61 1.66
C ILE A 13 -4.59 15.82 1.12
N VAL A 14 -3.30 15.96 1.45
CA VAL A 14 -2.43 17.07 1.01
C VAL A 14 -2.06 16.94 -0.47
N LEU A 15 -2.18 15.75 -1.08
CA LEU A 15 -1.90 15.55 -2.50
C LEU A 15 -2.87 16.33 -3.39
N LEU A 16 -4.15 16.40 -3.01
CA LEU A 16 -5.18 17.05 -3.82
C LEU A 16 -4.93 18.57 -4.01
N PRO A 17 -4.66 19.38 -2.96
CA PRO A 17 -4.28 20.77 -3.14
C PRO A 17 -2.91 20.94 -3.83
N LEU A 18 -1.97 20.01 -3.66
CA LEU A 18 -0.69 20.04 -4.40
C LEU A 18 -0.88 19.86 -5.91
N VAL A 19 -1.73 18.92 -6.32
CA VAL A 19 -2.08 18.68 -7.73
C VAL A 19 -2.78 19.91 -8.33
N VAL A 20 -3.75 20.48 -7.62
CA VAL A 20 -4.45 21.70 -8.07
C VAL A 20 -3.47 22.85 -8.19
N GLY A 21 -2.57 23.04 -7.21
CA GLY A 21 -1.54 24.07 -7.24
C GLY A 21 -0.60 23.90 -8.44
N TYR A 22 -0.18 22.66 -8.73
CA TYR A 22 0.63 22.36 -9.91
C TYR A 22 -0.06 22.77 -11.21
N TYR A 23 -1.33 22.41 -11.41
CA TYR A 23 -2.08 22.80 -12.61
C TYR A 23 -2.38 24.30 -12.67
N LYS A 24 -2.56 24.97 -11.53
CA LYS A 24 -2.69 26.43 -11.53
C LYS A 24 -1.40 27.14 -11.92
N VAL A 25 -0.24 26.59 -11.63
CA VAL A 25 1.06 27.21 -12.00
C VAL A 25 1.47 26.84 -13.43
N TYR A 26 1.36 25.56 -13.79
CA TYR A 26 1.91 25.01 -15.04
C TYR A 26 0.86 24.58 -16.07
N GLY A 27 -0.43 24.58 -15.73
CA GLY A 27 -1.53 24.18 -16.62
C GLY A 27 -1.94 25.24 -17.63
N SER A 28 -3.10 25.01 -18.25
CA SER A 28 -3.65 25.86 -19.31
C SER A 28 -4.01 27.25 -18.80
N THR A 29 -4.20 28.21 -19.70
CA THR A 29 -4.68 29.56 -19.32
C THR A 29 -6.02 29.49 -18.57
N GLU A 30 -6.88 28.53 -18.90
CA GLU A 30 -8.14 28.30 -18.16
C GLU A 30 -7.92 27.83 -16.72
N ASP A 31 -6.89 27.01 -16.46
CA ASP A 31 -6.57 26.50 -15.12
C ASP A 31 -5.95 27.60 -14.24
N ARG A 32 -5.16 28.49 -14.84
CA ARG A 32 -4.55 29.66 -14.19
C ARG A 32 -5.58 30.68 -13.70
N TYR A 33 -6.67 30.87 -14.45
CA TYR A 33 -7.75 31.82 -14.11
C TYR A 33 -8.95 31.17 -13.41
N ALA A 34 -8.96 29.85 -13.25
CA ALA A 34 -9.99 29.14 -12.49
C ALA A 34 -10.02 29.65 -11.03
N GLY A 35 -11.20 30.10 -10.58
CA GLY A 35 -11.40 30.56 -9.20
C GLY A 35 -11.09 29.46 -8.18
N TYR A 36 -10.86 29.81 -6.91
CA TYR A 36 -10.63 28.82 -5.84
C TYR A 36 -11.79 27.82 -5.66
N ALA A 37 -12.99 28.14 -6.15
CA ALA A 37 -14.15 27.25 -6.12
C ALA A 37 -14.19 26.23 -7.28
N ASP A 38 -13.38 26.40 -8.33
CA ASP A 38 -13.40 25.53 -9.53
C ASP A 38 -12.34 24.42 -9.49
N VAL A 39 -12.09 23.89 -8.29
CA VAL A 39 -11.16 22.75 -8.09
C VAL A 39 -11.66 21.52 -8.84
N VAL A 40 -12.98 21.30 -8.83
CA VAL A 40 -13.62 20.15 -9.50
C VAL A 40 -13.49 20.27 -11.02
N GLY A 41 -13.61 21.47 -11.59
CA GLY A 41 -13.42 21.68 -13.03
C GLY A 41 -11.98 21.42 -13.46
N VAL A 42 -10.99 21.89 -12.69
CA VAL A 42 -9.56 21.66 -12.96
C VAL A 42 -9.21 20.17 -12.88
N LEU A 43 -9.63 19.46 -11.83
CA LEU A 43 -9.41 18.02 -11.71
C LEU A 43 -10.08 17.24 -12.85
N GLY A 44 -11.26 17.67 -13.29
CA GLY A 44 -12.03 16.98 -14.33
C GLY A 44 -11.45 17.16 -15.72
N ARG A 45 -10.74 18.26 -15.99
CA ARG A 45 -10.03 18.50 -17.26
C ARG A 45 -8.79 17.63 -17.42
N HIS A 46 -8.11 17.29 -16.32
CA HIS A 46 -6.84 16.56 -16.33
C HIS A 46 -6.97 15.08 -15.94
N SER A 47 -8.17 14.64 -15.55
CA SER A 47 -8.48 13.23 -15.28
C SER A 47 -9.06 12.57 -16.53
N VAL A 48 -8.50 11.44 -16.93
CA VAL A 48 -9.03 10.64 -18.06
C VAL A 48 -10.37 9.99 -17.70
N ILE A 49 -10.55 9.67 -16.42
CA ILE A 49 -11.80 9.11 -15.90
C ILE A 49 -12.72 10.24 -15.47
N PRO A 50 -14.04 10.16 -15.78
CA PRO A 50 -15.00 11.14 -15.31
C PRO A 50 -15.00 11.20 -13.77
N LEU A 51 -14.78 12.41 -13.22
CA LEU A 51 -14.70 12.64 -11.78
C LEU A 51 -15.80 11.99 -10.92
N PRO A 52 -17.10 12.02 -11.27
CA PRO A 52 -18.11 11.39 -10.41
C PRO A 52 -17.88 9.88 -10.25
N ARG A 53 -17.39 9.22 -11.30
CA ARG A 53 -16.99 7.81 -11.25
C ARG A 53 -15.72 7.65 -10.41
N LEU A 54 -14.73 8.52 -10.59
CA LEU A 54 -13.48 8.49 -9.82
C LEU A 54 -13.73 8.68 -8.32
N VAL A 55 -14.61 9.59 -7.94
CA VAL A 55 -15.03 9.86 -6.56
C VAL A 55 -15.71 8.64 -5.95
N TYR A 56 -16.64 8.00 -6.69
CA TYR A 56 -17.32 6.78 -6.23
C TYR A 56 -16.35 5.62 -6.00
N ILE A 57 -15.43 5.39 -6.95
CA ILE A 57 -14.40 4.36 -6.84
C ILE A 57 -13.47 4.66 -5.66
N SER A 58 -12.99 5.92 -5.54
CA SER A 58 -12.09 6.34 -4.46
C SER A 58 -12.74 6.17 -3.08
N ALA A 59 -14.02 6.49 -2.94
CA ALA A 59 -14.75 6.30 -1.69
C ALA A 59 -14.82 4.82 -1.28
N LEU A 60 -15.18 3.93 -2.20
CA LEU A 60 -15.24 2.49 -1.90
C LEU A 60 -13.86 1.91 -1.56
N LEU A 61 -12.85 2.27 -2.33
CA LEU A 61 -11.48 1.77 -2.15
C LEU A 61 -10.82 2.33 -0.90
N SER A 62 -11.11 3.58 -0.52
CA SER A 62 -10.59 4.19 0.71
C SER A 62 -11.03 3.44 1.97
N LEU A 63 -12.22 2.83 1.99
CA LEU A 63 -12.69 2.03 3.12
C LEU A 63 -11.87 0.75 3.27
N LEU A 64 -11.64 0.03 2.16
CA LEU A 64 -10.77 -1.15 2.13
C LEU A 64 -9.35 -0.81 2.57
N TYR A 65 -8.81 0.31 2.07
CA TYR A 65 -7.49 0.79 2.42
C TYR A 65 -7.39 1.14 3.90
N LEU A 66 -8.37 1.85 4.45
CA LEU A 66 -8.40 2.20 5.88
C LEU A 66 -8.46 0.97 6.78
N VAL A 67 -9.27 -0.05 6.45
CA VAL A 67 -9.32 -1.30 7.23
C VAL A 67 -7.98 -2.03 7.16
N SER A 68 -7.35 -2.06 5.98
CA SER A 68 -6.00 -2.64 5.82
C SER A 68 -4.97 -1.92 6.69
N ASP A 69 -4.94 -0.58 6.67
CA ASP A 69 -4.05 0.23 7.49
C ASP A 69 -4.30 0.01 8.99
N PHE A 70 -5.57 -0.10 9.41
CA PHE A 70 -5.90 -0.39 10.81
C PHE A 70 -5.21 -1.65 11.32
N PHE A 71 -5.30 -2.77 10.59
CA PHE A 71 -4.63 -4.02 10.97
C PHE A 71 -3.10 -3.90 10.95
N TRP A 72 -2.55 -3.12 10.02
CA TRP A 72 -1.10 -2.87 9.93
C TRP A 72 -0.58 -2.12 11.16
N TYR A 73 -1.15 -0.96 11.46
CA TYR A 73 -0.71 -0.15 12.61
C TYR A 73 -1.05 -0.81 13.94
N ALA A 74 -2.17 -1.54 14.03
CA ALA A 74 -2.49 -2.34 15.21
C ALA A 74 -1.42 -3.41 15.49
N ALA A 75 -0.88 -4.04 14.45
CA ALA A 75 0.15 -5.06 14.61
C ALA A 75 1.50 -4.47 15.05
N LEU A 76 1.88 -3.29 14.56
CA LEU A 76 3.19 -2.66 14.82
C LEU A 76 3.51 -2.43 16.31
N GLY A 77 2.51 -2.50 17.19
CA GLY A 77 2.73 -2.50 18.64
C GLY A 77 3.46 -3.74 19.16
N ASP A 78 3.25 -4.90 18.50
CA ASP A 78 3.70 -6.22 18.96
C ASP A 78 4.59 -6.94 17.91
N VAL A 79 4.72 -6.42 16.68
CA VAL A 79 5.62 -6.93 15.64
C VAL A 79 6.75 -5.94 15.32
N SER A 80 7.94 -6.46 14.99
CA SER A 80 9.01 -5.63 14.46
C SER A 80 8.63 -5.04 13.09
N VAL A 81 9.11 -3.83 12.80
CA VAL A 81 8.84 -3.14 11.53
C VAL A 81 9.37 -3.98 10.37
N THR A 82 10.54 -4.59 10.54
CA THR A 82 11.14 -5.49 9.55
C THR A 82 10.26 -6.70 9.23
N ALA A 83 9.74 -7.39 10.25
CA ALA A 83 8.86 -8.53 10.04
C ALA A 83 7.54 -8.10 9.39
N ALA A 84 6.96 -6.98 9.82
CA ALA A 84 5.77 -6.43 9.19
C ALA A 84 6.01 -6.13 7.71
N VAL A 85 7.10 -5.43 7.37
CA VAL A 85 7.46 -5.07 5.99
C VAL A 85 7.74 -6.30 5.13
N ALA A 86 8.39 -7.32 5.68
CA ALA A 86 8.56 -8.60 5.00
C ALA A 86 7.23 -9.28 4.70
N ILE A 87 6.32 -9.36 5.67
CA ILE A 87 4.99 -9.94 5.47
C ILE A 87 4.17 -9.13 4.47
N SER A 88 4.18 -7.80 4.54
CA SER A 88 3.39 -6.95 3.62
C SER A 88 3.84 -7.04 2.18
N ASN A 89 5.14 -7.24 1.94
CA ASN A 89 5.68 -7.49 0.60
C ASN A 89 5.22 -8.81 -0.03
N SER A 90 4.47 -9.64 0.72
CA SER A 90 3.75 -10.79 0.18
C SER A 90 2.37 -10.44 -0.41
N SER A 91 1.92 -9.18 -0.37
CA SER A 91 0.66 -8.74 -0.99
C SER A 91 0.49 -9.21 -2.44
N PRO A 92 1.54 -9.26 -3.28
CA PRO A 92 1.42 -9.69 -4.67
C PRO A 92 1.05 -11.17 -4.82
N LEU A 93 1.29 -11.99 -3.78
CA LEU A 93 0.75 -13.36 -3.70
C LEU A 93 -0.77 -13.33 -3.70
N PHE A 94 -1.35 -12.52 -2.82
CA PHE A 94 -2.79 -12.38 -2.66
C PHE A 94 -3.40 -11.70 -3.89
N VAL A 95 -2.71 -10.73 -4.49
CA VAL A 95 -3.12 -10.13 -5.77
C VAL A 95 -3.22 -11.21 -6.83
N TYR A 96 -2.21 -12.08 -6.98
CA TYR A 96 -2.26 -13.16 -7.97
C TYR A 96 -3.43 -14.12 -7.71
N CYS A 97 -3.63 -14.56 -6.47
CA CYS A 97 -4.75 -15.44 -6.11
C CYS A 97 -6.10 -14.79 -6.45
N LEU A 98 -6.30 -13.53 -6.08
CA LEU A 98 -7.52 -12.78 -6.35
C LEU A 98 -7.70 -12.54 -7.86
N SER A 99 -6.65 -12.20 -8.60
CA SER A 99 -6.70 -12.04 -10.05
C SER A 99 -7.06 -13.35 -10.76
N VAL A 100 -6.57 -14.49 -10.32
CA VAL A 100 -7.01 -15.79 -10.86
C VAL A 100 -8.50 -16.01 -10.60
N CYS A 101 -8.99 -15.70 -9.39
CA CYS A 101 -10.41 -15.87 -9.05
C CYS A 101 -11.36 -14.90 -9.78
N PHE A 102 -10.99 -13.62 -9.92
CA PHE A 102 -11.87 -12.57 -10.43
C PHE A 102 -11.63 -12.22 -11.90
N LEU A 103 -10.38 -12.27 -12.38
CA LEU A 103 -10.01 -11.97 -13.78
C LEU A 103 -9.86 -13.24 -14.64
N ASN A 104 -9.99 -14.43 -14.04
CA ASN A 104 -9.86 -15.72 -14.73
C ASN A 104 -8.51 -15.88 -15.46
N GLU A 105 -7.43 -15.37 -14.87
CA GLU A 105 -6.07 -15.53 -15.40
C GLU A 105 -5.64 -17.01 -15.45
N HIS A 106 -4.90 -17.38 -16.50
CA HIS A 106 -4.35 -18.73 -16.61
C HIS A 106 -3.32 -19.01 -15.51
N LEU A 107 -3.49 -20.17 -14.87
CA LEU A 107 -2.54 -20.71 -13.89
C LEU A 107 -1.20 -21.01 -14.57
N ASN A 108 -0.16 -20.27 -14.19
CA ASN A 108 1.20 -20.52 -14.64
C ASN A 108 1.96 -21.24 -13.53
N PHE A 109 2.59 -22.37 -13.85
CA PHE A 109 3.36 -23.16 -12.90
C PHE A 109 4.48 -22.35 -12.23
N MET A 110 5.11 -21.43 -12.95
CA MET A 110 6.15 -20.55 -12.39
C MET A 110 5.57 -19.56 -11.37
N LYS A 111 4.36 -19.05 -11.62
CA LYS A 111 3.67 -18.17 -10.67
C LYS A 111 3.30 -18.95 -9.40
N ILE A 112 2.74 -20.16 -9.54
CA ILE A 112 2.42 -21.04 -8.40
C ILE A 112 3.66 -21.33 -7.55
N PHE A 113 4.79 -21.64 -8.18
CA PHE A 113 6.06 -21.86 -7.46
C PHE A 113 6.50 -20.60 -6.68
N GLY A 114 6.37 -19.41 -7.28
CA GLY A 114 6.59 -18.14 -6.60
C GLY A 114 5.65 -17.94 -5.40
N VAL A 115 4.37 -18.31 -5.54
CA VAL A 115 3.39 -18.26 -4.44
C VAL A 115 3.80 -19.12 -3.27
N PHE A 116 4.11 -20.39 -3.52
CA PHE A 116 4.54 -21.32 -2.45
C PHE A 116 5.81 -20.85 -1.77
N THR A 117 6.78 -20.36 -2.54
CA THR A 117 8.07 -19.87 -2.03
C THR A 117 7.85 -18.70 -1.06
N ALA A 118 7.09 -17.68 -1.46
CA ALA A 118 6.85 -16.55 -0.58
C ALA A 118 5.88 -16.87 0.58
N PHE A 119 4.95 -17.82 0.42
CA PHE A 119 4.11 -18.30 1.53
C PHE A 119 4.93 -18.99 2.64
N ILE A 120 5.91 -19.81 2.26
CA ILE A 120 6.86 -20.41 3.22
C ILE A 120 7.67 -19.29 3.90
N GLY A 121 8.09 -18.27 3.14
CA GLY A 121 8.82 -17.12 3.67
C GLY A 121 8.03 -16.34 4.72
N VAL A 122 6.78 -16.01 4.43
CA VAL A 122 5.86 -15.35 5.36
C VAL A 122 5.67 -16.18 6.63
N THR A 123 5.47 -17.49 6.49
CA THR A 123 5.29 -18.39 7.63
C THR A 123 6.52 -18.37 8.54
N LEU A 124 7.73 -18.41 7.97
CA LEU A 124 8.98 -18.31 8.75
C LEU A 124 9.10 -16.97 9.46
N VAL A 125 8.80 -15.85 8.79
CA VAL A 125 8.86 -14.51 9.40
C VAL A 125 7.88 -14.42 10.57
N VAL A 126 6.62 -14.82 10.38
CA VAL A 126 5.59 -14.77 11.43
C VAL A 126 5.97 -15.63 12.65
N MET A 127 6.57 -16.80 12.43
CA MET A 127 6.92 -17.73 13.51
C MET A 127 8.20 -17.34 14.27
N PHE A 128 9.17 -16.69 13.61
CA PHE A 128 10.51 -16.45 14.15
C PHE A 128 10.89 -14.96 14.29
N GLN A 129 9.92 -14.05 14.18
CA GLN A 129 10.16 -12.60 14.30
C GLN A 129 10.75 -12.17 15.66
N ASP A 130 10.49 -12.91 16.74
CA ASP A 130 10.94 -12.56 18.10
C ASP A 130 12.33 -13.11 18.47
N GLY A 131 12.98 -13.84 17.55
CA GLY A 131 14.26 -14.51 17.87
C GLY A 131 14.14 -15.64 18.90
N SER A 132 12.91 -15.98 19.30
CA SER A 132 12.64 -17.00 20.29
C SER A 132 12.53 -18.38 19.63
N GLY A 133 13.16 -19.39 20.22
CA GLY A 133 13.15 -20.76 19.69
C GLY A 133 11.75 -21.39 19.75
N PHE A 134 11.57 -22.52 19.05
CA PHE A 134 10.34 -23.32 19.12
C PHE A 134 9.93 -23.59 20.58
N GLY A 135 8.89 -22.90 21.07
CA GLY A 135 8.29 -23.15 22.39
C GLY A 135 8.03 -21.93 23.28
N THR A 136 8.57 -20.75 22.97
CA THR A 136 8.38 -19.51 23.75
C THR A 136 7.72 -18.39 22.96
N ILE A 137 7.04 -18.72 21.87
CA ILE A 137 6.38 -17.71 21.02
C ILE A 137 5.20 -17.12 21.80
N GLU A 138 5.23 -15.82 22.06
CA GLU A 138 4.12 -15.14 22.70
C GLU A 138 2.90 -15.13 21.77
N ALA A 139 1.73 -15.45 22.31
CA ALA A 139 0.49 -15.46 21.51
C ALA A 139 0.21 -14.09 20.88
N GLY A 140 0.60 -12.99 21.54
CA GLY A 140 0.47 -11.63 21.04
C GLY A 140 1.23 -11.41 19.72
N THR A 141 2.48 -11.86 19.65
CA THR A 141 3.32 -11.83 18.45
C THR A 141 2.68 -12.53 17.27
N ILE A 142 2.13 -13.73 17.47
CA ILE A 142 1.47 -14.50 16.41
C ILE A 142 0.22 -13.78 15.92
N ILE A 143 -0.59 -13.25 16.84
CA ILE A 143 -1.80 -12.49 16.51
C ILE A 143 -1.44 -11.24 15.70
N ALA A 144 -0.37 -10.54 16.07
CA ALA A 144 0.13 -9.38 15.34
C ALA A 144 0.64 -9.78 13.94
N GLY A 145 1.42 -10.85 13.84
CA GLY A 145 1.87 -11.38 12.55
C GLY A 145 0.71 -11.76 11.62
N ILE A 146 -0.31 -12.45 12.14
CA ILE A 146 -1.54 -12.77 11.41
C ILE A 146 -2.29 -11.48 11.00
N SER A 147 -2.33 -10.47 11.88
CA SER A 147 -2.95 -9.18 11.57
C SER A 147 -2.25 -8.48 10.40
N VAL A 148 -0.92 -8.56 10.31
CA VAL A 148 -0.18 -8.07 9.13
C VAL A 148 -0.52 -8.88 7.87
N VAL A 149 -0.65 -10.20 7.97
CA VAL A 149 -1.07 -11.04 6.83
C VAL A 149 -2.47 -10.64 6.34
N ILE A 150 -3.41 -10.40 7.27
CA ILE A 150 -4.76 -9.92 6.93
C ILE A 150 -4.70 -8.53 6.27
N SER A 151 -3.90 -7.62 6.82
CA SER A 151 -3.67 -6.29 6.23
C SER A 151 -3.15 -6.41 4.80
N SER A 152 -2.15 -7.26 4.55
CA SER A 152 -1.56 -7.50 3.24
C SER A 152 -2.58 -8.08 2.24
N ALA A 153 -3.45 -8.99 2.69
CA ALA A 153 -4.53 -9.54 1.86
C ALA A 153 -5.61 -8.48 1.53
N LEU A 154 -5.98 -7.63 2.48
CA LEU A 154 -6.90 -6.51 2.24
C LEU A 154 -6.30 -5.48 1.28
N TYR A 155 -5.00 -5.18 1.42
CA TYR A 155 -4.28 -4.29 0.51
C TYR A 155 -4.21 -4.86 -0.91
N ALA A 156 -4.00 -6.16 -1.04
CA ALA A 156 -4.10 -6.86 -2.32
C ALA A 156 -5.53 -6.78 -2.91
N GLY A 157 -6.55 -6.92 -2.07
CA GLY A 157 -7.95 -6.69 -2.45
C GLY A 157 -8.19 -5.28 -2.97
N TYR A 158 -7.64 -4.26 -2.30
CA TYR A 158 -7.63 -2.88 -2.77
C TYR A 158 -6.98 -2.76 -4.16
N GLN A 159 -5.81 -3.36 -4.37
CA GLN A 159 -5.11 -3.32 -5.67
C GLN A 159 -5.92 -3.98 -6.80
N VAL A 160 -6.53 -5.15 -6.55
CA VAL A 160 -7.34 -5.85 -7.55
C VAL A 160 -8.65 -5.10 -7.83
N ALA A 161 -9.31 -4.58 -6.79
CA ALA A 161 -10.52 -3.77 -6.96
C ALA A 161 -10.21 -2.47 -7.72
N LEU A 162 -9.06 -1.86 -7.46
CA LEU A 162 -8.56 -0.72 -8.22
C LEU A 162 -8.34 -1.08 -9.69
N GLN A 163 -7.65 -2.19 -9.96
CA GLN A 163 -7.40 -2.70 -11.31
C GLN A 163 -8.71 -2.96 -12.07
N LEU A 164 -9.72 -3.53 -11.40
CA LEU A 164 -11.04 -3.79 -11.96
C LEU A 164 -11.85 -2.52 -12.24
N ALA A 165 -11.76 -1.52 -11.37
CA ALA A 165 -12.57 -0.31 -11.46
C ALA A 165 -12.03 0.68 -12.51
N VAL A 166 -10.70 0.76 -12.62
CA VAL A 166 -9.95 1.75 -13.42
C VAL A 166 -9.41 1.14 -14.73
N GLY A 167 -9.08 -0.15 -14.77
CA GLY A 167 -8.71 -0.85 -16.01
C GLY A 167 -7.38 -0.37 -16.63
N GLU A 168 -7.33 -0.26 -17.97
CA GLU A 168 -6.15 0.21 -18.72
C GLU A 168 -5.85 1.70 -18.48
N ASP A 169 -6.79 2.47 -17.94
CA ASP A 169 -6.65 3.91 -17.65
C ASP A 169 -5.75 4.20 -16.42
N ILE A 170 -5.12 3.18 -15.83
CA ILE A 170 -4.17 3.29 -14.71
C ILE A 170 -2.84 3.97 -15.12
N THR A 171 -2.62 4.22 -16.42
CA THR A 171 -1.36 4.82 -16.89
C THR A 171 -1.27 6.33 -16.65
N ASP A 172 -2.39 7.02 -16.44
CA ASP A 172 -2.38 8.47 -16.27
C ASP A 172 -2.00 8.90 -14.85
N THR A 173 -0.81 9.49 -14.74
CA THR A 173 -0.25 10.02 -13.49
C THR A 173 -1.20 10.99 -12.80
N SER A 174 -1.86 11.86 -13.56
CA SER A 174 -2.80 12.86 -13.06
C SER A 174 -4.02 12.22 -12.40
N THR A 175 -4.58 11.19 -13.04
CA THR A 175 -5.72 10.42 -12.55
C THR A 175 -5.35 9.66 -11.28
N LEU A 176 -4.20 8.99 -11.24
CA LEU A 176 -3.73 8.27 -10.04
C LEU A 176 -3.45 9.20 -8.85
N LEU A 177 -2.82 10.35 -9.10
CA LEU A 177 -2.50 11.30 -8.04
C LEU A 177 -3.76 12.00 -7.51
N THR A 178 -4.71 12.29 -8.40
CA THR A 178 -6.04 12.80 -8.03
C THR A 178 -6.81 11.78 -7.20
N MET A 179 -6.78 10.51 -7.59
CA MET A 179 -7.42 9.41 -6.87
C MET A 179 -6.77 9.19 -5.50
N ALA A 180 -5.45 9.23 -5.39
CA ALA A 180 -4.74 9.15 -4.11
C ALA A 180 -5.15 10.31 -3.18
N GLY A 181 -5.27 11.52 -3.71
CA GLY A 181 -5.79 12.68 -2.97
C GLY A 181 -7.25 12.49 -2.53
N LEU A 182 -8.11 11.96 -3.41
CA LEU A 182 -9.53 11.67 -3.11
C LEU A 182 -9.67 10.60 -2.03
N CYS A 183 -8.87 9.53 -2.10
CA CYS A 183 -8.77 8.53 -1.04
C CYS A 183 -8.42 9.22 0.29
N GLY A 184 -7.44 10.12 0.32
CA GLY A 184 -7.12 10.90 1.51
C GLY A 184 -8.29 11.74 2.06
N VAL A 185 -9.08 12.37 1.19
CA VAL A 185 -10.29 13.12 1.58
C VAL A 185 -11.33 12.22 2.25
N PHE A 186 -11.51 10.99 1.76
CA PHE A 186 -12.46 10.03 2.33
C PHE A 186 -11.94 9.36 3.60
N THR A 187 -10.64 9.11 3.68
CA THR A 187 -9.99 8.49 4.84
C THR A 187 -9.90 9.46 6.03
N PHE A 188 -9.68 10.76 5.79
CA PHE A 188 -9.52 11.78 6.85
C PHE A 188 -10.69 11.84 7.86
N PRO A 189 -11.98 11.97 7.46
CA PRO A 189 -13.08 12.03 8.41
C PRO A 189 -13.27 10.72 9.16
N VAL A 190 -13.06 9.57 8.52
CA VAL A 190 -13.20 8.26 9.17
C VAL A 190 -12.07 8.04 10.17
N TRP A 191 -10.85 8.45 9.83
CA TRP A 191 -9.72 8.46 10.75
C TRP A 191 -10.01 9.37 11.95
N LEU A 192 -10.45 10.61 11.71
CA LEU A 192 -10.78 11.57 12.79
C LEU A 192 -11.86 11.02 13.73
N VAL A 193 -12.95 10.47 13.16
CA VAL A 193 -14.01 9.83 13.94
C VAL A 193 -13.48 8.60 14.68
N GLY A 194 -12.65 7.77 14.04
CA GLY A 194 -12.01 6.62 14.65
C GLY A 194 -11.17 7.02 15.86
N THR A 195 -10.24 7.96 15.70
CA THR A 195 -9.40 8.50 16.77
C THR A 195 -10.22 9.05 17.94
N VAL A 196 -11.29 9.82 17.67
CA VAL A 196 -12.18 10.34 18.72
C VAL A 196 -12.93 9.19 19.42
N LEU A 197 -13.38 8.19 18.67
CA LEU A 197 -14.12 7.05 19.20
C LEU A 197 -13.23 6.11 20.03
N LEU A 198 -11.96 5.95 19.67
CA LEU A 198 -10.97 5.23 20.48
C LEU A 198 -10.65 6.00 21.77
N ALA A 199 -10.53 7.33 21.70
CA ALA A 199 -10.27 8.18 22.86
C ALA A 199 -11.41 8.17 23.89
N GLU A 200 -12.66 8.14 23.43
CA GLU A 200 -13.86 8.12 24.30
C GLU A 200 -14.38 6.69 24.55
N SER A 201 -13.63 5.66 24.17
CA SER A 201 -14.11 4.28 24.27
C SER A 201 -14.22 3.82 25.75
N PRO A 202 -15.36 3.23 26.16
CA PRO A 202 -15.56 2.72 27.52
C PRO A 202 -14.85 1.39 27.79
N PHE A 203 -14.24 0.78 26.77
CA PHE A 203 -13.48 -0.45 26.90
C PHE A 203 -12.02 -0.10 27.20
N SER A 204 -11.54 -0.44 28.40
CA SER A 204 -10.16 -0.15 28.85
C SER A 204 -9.05 -0.74 27.96
N TRP A 205 -9.37 -1.69 27.08
CA TRP A 205 -8.45 -2.31 26.12
C TRP A 205 -8.40 -1.58 24.77
N LEU A 206 -9.36 -0.69 24.49
CA LEU A 206 -9.46 0.10 23.26
C LEU A 206 -9.22 1.59 23.52
N HIS A 207 -9.06 1.97 24.79
CA HIS A 207 -8.84 3.35 25.20
C HIS A 207 -7.41 3.76 24.86
N GLU A 208 -7.28 4.56 23.81
CA GLU A 208 -6.03 5.19 23.42
C GLU A 208 -6.07 6.64 23.89
N SER A 209 -5.16 7.03 24.78
CA SER A 209 -5.10 8.42 25.20
C SER A 209 -4.65 9.27 24.00
N LEU A 210 -5.47 10.25 23.62
CA LEU A 210 -5.16 11.30 22.65
C LEU A 210 -4.07 12.24 23.22
N ALA A 211 -2.94 11.69 23.62
CA ALA A 211 -1.79 12.41 24.11
C ALA A 211 -0.90 12.72 22.89
N PHE A 212 -0.95 13.98 22.45
CA PHE A 212 0.10 14.48 21.57
C PHE A 212 1.46 14.25 22.25
N PRO A 213 2.49 13.74 21.54
CA PRO A 213 3.77 13.44 22.16
C PRO A 213 4.29 14.69 22.88
N GLY A 214 4.36 14.62 24.22
CA GLY A 214 4.79 15.75 25.06
C GLY A 214 6.28 16.08 24.92
N THR A 215 7.04 15.18 24.30
CA THR A 215 8.46 15.37 24.01
C THR A 215 8.65 16.00 22.63
N ALA A 216 9.50 17.02 22.54
CA ALA A 216 9.85 17.67 21.27
C ALA A 216 10.40 16.67 20.24
N GLU A 217 11.09 15.62 20.71
CA GLU A 217 11.59 14.52 19.89
C GLU A 217 10.44 13.69 19.26
N GLY A 218 9.40 13.35 20.03
CA GLY A 218 8.26 12.61 19.50
C GLY A 218 7.49 13.41 18.45
N VAL A 219 7.33 14.73 18.66
CA VAL A 219 6.74 15.63 17.66
C VAL A 219 7.59 15.69 16.39
N PHE A 220 8.91 15.77 16.53
CA PHE A 220 9.82 15.80 15.38
C PHE A 220 9.75 14.51 14.55
N LEU A 221 9.75 13.35 15.20
CA LEU A 221 9.61 12.05 14.54
C LEU A 221 8.25 11.90 13.85
N LEU A 222 7.17 12.37 14.49
CA LEU A 222 5.83 12.38 13.91
C LEU A 222 5.77 13.23 12.63
N VAL A 223 6.31 14.45 12.68
CA VAL A 223 6.33 15.36 11.53
C VAL A 223 7.16 14.80 10.38
N ILE A 224 8.33 14.23 10.67
CA ILE A 224 9.17 13.60 9.65
C ILE A 224 8.49 12.38 9.05
N SER A 225 7.93 11.49 9.88
CA SER A 225 7.19 10.31 9.41
C SER A 225 6.06 10.73 8.48
N GLY A 226 5.25 11.71 8.90
CA GLY A 226 4.17 12.24 8.09
C GLY A 226 4.63 12.85 6.77
N ALA A 227 5.71 13.65 6.80
CA ALA A 227 6.28 14.22 5.59
C ALA A 227 6.79 13.14 4.61
N LEU A 228 7.48 12.12 5.13
CA LEU A 228 7.94 10.98 4.33
C LEU A 228 6.78 10.17 3.75
N THR A 229 5.67 10.01 4.48
CA THR A 229 4.46 9.39 3.96
C THR A 229 3.86 10.19 2.80
N VAL A 230 3.76 11.52 2.92
CA VAL A 230 3.27 12.38 1.82
C VAL A 230 4.16 12.26 0.59
N VAL A 231 5.49 12.29 0.78
CA VAL A 231 6.47 12.08 -0.29
C VAL A 231 6.24 10.70 -0.92
N PHE A 232 6.17 9.64 -0.14
CA PHE A 232 5.92 8.29 -0.66
C PHE A 232 4.62 8.21 -1.47
N CYS A 233 3.50 8.75 -0.96
CA CYS A 233 2.22 8.72 -1.66
C CYS A 233 2.19 9.58 -2.94
N ALA A 234 3.01 10.65 -3.02
CA ALA A 234 3.15 11.45 -4.23
C ALA A 234 4.04 10.76 -5.29
N PHE A 235 5.19 10.24 -4.86
CA PHE A 235 6.20 9.69 -5.74
C PHE A 235 5.90 8.25 -6.19
N LEU A 236 5.11 7.48 -5.43
CA LEU A 236 4.78 6.10 -5.79
C LEU A 236 3.98 6.02 -7.12
N PRO A 237 2.87 6.77 -7.32
CA PRO A 237 2.19 6.80 -8.62
C PRO A 237 3.10 7.29 -9.75
N LEU A 238 3.93 8.32 -9.48
CA LEU A 238 4.89 8.84 -10.45
C LEU A 238 5.91 7.77 -10.87
N ALA A 239 6.44 7.00 -9.92
CA ALA A 239 7.38 5.92 -10.19
C ALA A 239 6.74 4.82 -11.04
N ILE A 240 5.49 4.43 -10.74
CA ILE A 240 4.74 3.43 -11.52
C ILE A 240 4.57 3.89 -12.97
N CYS A 241 4.18 5.15 -13.18
CA CYS A 241 3.96 5.70 -14.53
C CYS A 241 5.26 5.94 -15.32
N TRP A 242 6.31 6.46 -14.67
CA TRP A 242 7.52 6.92 -15.37
C TRP A 242 8.60 5.85 -15.55
N THR A 243 8.60 4.82 -14.72
CA THR A 243 9.59 3.74 -14.81
C THR A 243 8.94 2.47 -15.33
N SER A 244 8.67 1.53 -14.44
CA SER A 244 7.92 0.32 -14.71
C SER A 244 7.41 -0.19 -13.36
N PRO A 245 6.21 -0.78 -13.29
CA PRO A 245 5.72 -1.44 -12.07
C PRO A 245 6.75 -2.41 -11.47
N LEU A 246 7.53 -3.10 -12.31
CA LEU A 246 8.60 -4.00 -11.89
C LEU A 246 9.71 -3.27 -11.11
N ILE A 247 10.18 -2.12 -11.63
CA ILE A 247 11.27 -1.36 -11.01
C ILE A 247 10.78 -0.78 -9.67
N THR A 248 9.57 -0.21 -9.66
CA THR A 248 8.94 0.28 -8.43
C THR A 248 8.85 -0.84 -7.39
N SER A 249 8.45 -2.04 -7.79
CA SER A 249 8.28 -3.13 -6.85
C SER A 249 9.60 -3.72 -6.33
N VAL A 250 10.66 -3.74 -7.15
CA VAL A 250 12.01 -4.03 -6.66
C VAL A 250 12.47 -2.97 -5.64
N GLY A 251 12.10 -1.71 -5.83
CA GLY A 251 12.31 -0.65 -4.84
C GLY A 251 11.60 -0.94 -3.52
N CYS A 252 10.32 -1.35 -3.58
CA CYS A 252 9.56 -1.78 -2.41
C CYS A 252 10.18 -3.00 -1.71
N MET A 253 10.72 -3.97 -2.46
CA MET A 253 11.42 -5.13 -1.88
C MET A 253 12.66 -4.74 -1.07
N LEU A 254 13.41 -3.74 -1.52
CA LEU A 254 14.61 -3.23 -0.83
C LEU A 254 14.28 -2.59 0.53
N THR A 255 13.00 -2.28 0.78
CA THR A 255 12.57 -1.79 2.10
C THR A 255 12.70 -2.86 3.19
N ILE A 256 12.65 -4.15 2.86
CA ILE A 256 12.83 -5.23 3.84
C ILE A 256 14.22 -5.18 4.49
N PRO A 257 15.34 -5.30 3.74
CA PRO A 257 16.68 -5.23 4.34
C PRO A 257 16.98 -3.85 4.92
N LEU A 258 16.44 -2.77 4.34
CA LEU A 258 16.62 -1.43 4.88
C LEU A 258 15.92 -1.28 6.25
N SER A 259 14.72 -1.82 6.40
CA SER A 259 14.00 -1.86 7.68
C SER A 259 14.76 -2.70 8.69
N GLY A 260 15.30 -3.85 8.27
CA GLY A 260 16.17 -4.70 9.10
C GLY A 260 17.39 -3.94 9.63
N LEU A 261 18.07 -3.21 8.75
CA LEU A 261 19.22 -2.40 9.13
C LEU A 261 18.83 -1.29 10.12
N MET A 262 17.69 -0.62 9.90
CA MET A 262 17.20 0.43 10.80
C MET A 262 16.77 -0.13 12.16
N ASP A 263 16.07 -1.27 12.19
CA ASP A 263 15.67 -1.93 13.44
C ASP A 263 16.90 -2.37 14.24
N THR A 264 17.91 -2.96 13.59
CA THR A 264 19.17 -3.34 14.27
C THR A 264 19.94 -2.11 14.77
N PHE A 265 19.96 -1.00 14.03
CA PHE A 265 20.70 0.20 14.42
C PHE A 265 20.01 1.01 15.52
N MET A 266 18.69 1.14 15.46
CA MET A 266 17.90 1.98 16.39
C MET A 266 17.42 1.21 17.62
N ARG A 267 16.98 -0.05 17.45
CA ARG A 267 16.36 -0.86 18.51
C ARG A 267 17.28 -1.96 19.03
N HIS A 268 18.49 -2.12 18.48
CA HIS A 268 19.41 -3.23 18.78
C HIS A 268 18.74 -4.62 18.71
N THR A 269 17.77 -4.76 17.80
CA THR A 269 17.05 -6.04 17.62
C THR A 269 17.96 -7.09 17.02
N VAL A 270 17.96 -8.26 17.63
CA VAL A 270 18.62 -9.45 17.12
C VAL A 270 17.61 -10.29 16.34
N PHE A 271 17.82 -10.42 15.04
CA PHE A 271 16.95 -11.23 14.19
C PHE A 271 17.41 -12.69 14.21
N SER A 272 16.44 -13.61 14.31
CA SER A 272 16.70 -15.03 14.12
C SER A 272 17.17 -15.30 12.69
N TRP A 273 18.07 -16.27 12.51
CA TRP A 273 18.51 -16.71 11.18
C TRP A 273 17.31 -17.12 10.30
N GLU A 274 16.29 -17.73 10.89
CA GLU A 274 15.05 -18.16 10.25
C GLU A 274 14.25 -16.99 9.69
N CYS A 275 14.23 -15.85 10.39
CA CYS A 275 13.56 -14.63 9.94
C CYS A 275 14.29 -14.02 8.72
N ILE A 276 15.63 -14.08 8.72
CA ILE A 276 16.46 -13.64 7.59
C ILE A 276 16.19 -14.54 6.37
N VAL A 277 16.21 -15.86 6.54
CA VAL A 277 15.89 -16.82 5.48
C VAL A 277 14.47 -16.60 4.98
N GLY A 278 13.50 -16.42 5.88
CA GLY A 278 12.11 -16.13 5.54
C GLY A 278 11.98 -14.87 4.68
N SER A 279 12.64 -13.78 5.08
CA SER A 279 12.66 -12.52 4.33
C SER A 279 13.24 -12.68 2.92
N VAL A 280 14.36 -13.41 2.78
CA VAL A 280 14.96 -13.73 1.47
C VAL A 280 14.00 -14.56 0.62
N LEU A 281 13.28 -15.50 1.23
CA LEU A 281 12.33 -16.37 0.53
C LEU A 281 11.10 -15.58 0.05
N VAL A 282 10.60 -14.62 0.84
CA VAL A 282 9.55 -13.69 0.40
C VAL A 282 10.04 -12.89 -0.81
N MET A 283 11.25 -12.31 -0.74
CA MET A 283 11.81 -11.54 -1.84
C MET A 283 11.97 -12.38 -3.12
N ALA A 284 12.45 -13.61 -2.97
CA ALA A 284 12.62 -14.53 -4.09
C ALA A 284 11.27 -14.93 -4.70
N GLY A 285 10.28 -15.28 -3.88
CA GLY A 285 8.94 -15.66 -4.36
C GLY A 285 8.25 -14.52 -5.09
N PHE A 286 8.37 -13.29 -4.57
CA PHE A 286 7.90 -12.09 -5.26
C PHE A 286 8.62 -11.86 -6.59
N ALA A 287 9.96 -11.91 -6.62
CA ALA A 287 10.73 -11.73 -7.85
C ALA A 287 10.35 -12.75 -8.92
N ILE A 288 10.08 -14.00 -8.53
CA ILE A 288 9.60 -15.06 -9.43
C ILE A 288 8.21 -14.70 -9.98
N LEU A 289 7.29 -14.24 -9.14
CA LEU A 289 5.95 -13.82 -9.56
C LEU A 289 6.00 -12.70 -10.59
N GLU A 290 6.75 -11.64 -10.30
CA GLU A 290 6.89 -10.49 -11.18
C GLU A 290 7.56 -10.86 -12.52
N CYS A 291 8.65 -11.62 -12.46
CA CYS A 291 9.34 -12.07 -13.66
C CYS A 291 8.44 -12.97 -14.53
N SER A 292 7.60 -13.78 -13.89
CA SER A 292 6.66 -14.67 -14.58
C SER A 292 5.50 -13.88 -15.19
N THR A 293 4.97 -12.89 -14.50
CA THR A 293 3.94 -11.98 -15.02
C THR A 293 4.45 -11.24 -16.25
N LYS A 294 5.67 -10.68 -16.21
CA LYS A 294 6.29 -10.02 -17.38
C LYS A 294 6.45 -10.95 -18.58
N LYS A 295 6.85 -12.21 -18.35
CA LYS A 295 7.06 -13.20 -19.43
C LYS A 295 5.76 -13.70 -20.06
N SER A 296 4.61 -13.53 -19.41
CA SER A 296 3.30 -13.86 -19.98
C SER A 296 2.73 -12.73 -20.87
N THR A 297 3.19 -11.49 -20.70
CA THR A 297 2.80 -10.32 -21.50
C THR A 297 3.45 -10.16 -22.91
N PRO A 298 4.53 -10.84 -23.36
CA PRO A 298 5.14 -10.57 -24.68
C PRO A 298 4.42 -11.21 -25.87
N SER A 299 3.33 -11.97 -25.68
CA SER A 299 2.74 -12.80 -26.75
C SER A 299 1.26 -12.56 -27.01
N ARG A 300 0.67 -11.44 -26.57
CA ARG A 300 -0.73 -11.08 -26.88
C ARG A 300 -0.89 -9.90 -27.86
N GLN A 301 0.19 -9.42 -28.46
CA GLN A 301 0.16 -8.28 -29.39
C GLN A 301 0.69 -8.55 -30.81
N GLU A 302 1.01 -9.80 -31.19
CA GLU A 302 1.31 -10.18 -32.58
C GLU A 302 0.47 -11.38 -33.03
N GLU A 303 -0.74 -11.07 -33.56
CA GLU A 303 -1.57 -11.79 -34.56
C GLU A 303 -3.01 -11.28 -34.38
N SER A 304 -3.54 -10.35 -35.16
CA SER A 304 -3.77 -10.46 -36.61
C SER A 304 -3.78 -9.08 -37.31
N PRO A 305 -2.98 -8.90 -38.37
CA PRO A 305 -3.25 -7.91 -39.41
C PRO A 305 -4.18 -8.50 -40.48
N ASN A 306 -5.31 -7.84 -40.73
CA ASN A 306 -6.18 -7.94 -41.92
C ASN A 306 -6.61 -9.35 -42.40
N ALA A 307 -7.90 -9.64 -42.24
CA ALA A 307 -8.64 -10.45 -43.21
C ALA A 307 -9.99 -9.80 -43.54
N SER A 308 -10.10 -9.36 -44.82
CA SER A 308 -11.32 -9.14 -45.65
C SER A 308 -12.36 -8.14 -45.12
N ALA A 309 -12.65 -6.98 -45.74
CA ALA A 309 -12.89 -6.71 -47.17
C ALA A 309 -13.67 -7.85 -47.85
N TRP A 310 -14.98 -7.63 -48.04
CA TRP A 310 -15.97 -8.44 -48.77
C TRP A 310 -16.62 -9.61 -48.01
N ALA A 311 -17.83 -9.36 -47.46
CA ALA A 311 -19.07 -10.13 -47.68
C ALA A 311 -20.23 -9.47 -46.91
#